data_AF-D9TLH6-F1
#
_entry.id   AF-D9TLH6-F1
#
_cell.length_a   1.000
_cell.length_b   1.000
_cell.length_c   1.000
_cell.angle_alpha   90.00
_cell.angle_beta   90.00
_cell.angle_gamma   90.00
#
_symmetry.space_group_name_H-M   'P 1'
#
loop_
_entity.id
_entity.type
_entity.pdbx_description
1 polymer ?
#
loop_
_entity_poly.entity_id
_entity_poly.type
_entity_poly.pdbx_seq_one_letter_code
_entity_poly.pdbx_strand_id
1 'polypeptide(L)' 'MECPNCKSTNVGKIGNNLYFCRDCNCEIKIKKCTAVVSVYDSEGCISKRFKVCYNV' A
#
# COMPACT_ATOMS: atom_id res chain seq x y z
N MET A 1 -4.66 10.18 -0.55
CA MET A 1 -3.74 9.25 0.12
C MET A 1 -2.46 9.22 -0.66
N GLU A 2 -1.32 9.38 0.00
CA GLU A 2 -0.01 9.21 -0.62
C GLU A 2 0.49 7.78 -0.38
N CYS A 3 1.10 7.16 -1.38
CA CYS A 3 1.68 5.83 -1.26
C CYS A 3 2.86 5.87 -0.26
N PRO A 4 2.83 5.08 0.82
CA PRO A 4 3.92 5.04 1.80
C PRO A 4 5.22 4.42 1.26
N ASN A 5 5.17 3.74 0.10
CA ASN A 5 6.34 3.14 -0.54
C ASN A 5 7.03 4.10 -1.53
N CYS A 6 6.28 4.67 -2.48
CA CYS A 6 6.84 5.46 -3.58
C CYS A 6 6.43 6.94 -3.59
N LYS A 7 5.63 7.40 -2.64
CA LYS A 7 5.13 8.78 -2.53
C LYS A 7 4.20 9.25 -3.66
N SER A 8 3.79 8.33 -4.54
CA SER A 8 2.79 8.65 -5.56
C SER A 8 1.39 8.87 -4.97
N THR A 9 0.60 9.72 -5.63
CA THR A 9 -0.83 9.94 -5.39
C THR A 9 -1.72 8.98 -6.20
N ASN A 10 -1.15 8.14 -7.07
CA ASN A 10 -1.86 7.14 -7.89
C ASN A 10 -2.25 5.90 -7.06
N VAL A 11 -2.98 6.14 -5.96
CA VAL A 11 -3.44 5.14 -5.00
C VAL A 11 -4.96 5.09 -5.04
N GLY A 12 -5.50 3.94 -5.45
CA GLY A 12 -6.94 3.69 -5.55
C GLY A 12 -7.45 2.76 -4.46
N LYS A 13 -8.70 2.96 -4.00
CA LYS A 13 -9.37 2.02 -3.07
C LYS A 13 -9.86 0.81 -3.86
N ILE A 14 -9.49 -0.39 -3.42
CA ILE A 14 -9.89 -1.67 -4.04
C ILE A 14 -10.74 -2.55 -3.11
N GLY A 15 -10.91 -2.13 -1.85
CA GLY A 15 -11.74 -2.85 -0.88
C GLY A 15 -11.91 -2.06 0.42
N ASN A 16 -12.51 -2.68 1.42
CA ASN A 16 -12.69 -2.01 2.71
C ASN A 16 -11.34 -1.84 3.42
N ASN A 17 -10.94 -0.59 3.65
CA ASN A 17 -9.63 -0.22 4.16
C ASN A 17 -8.46 -0.83 3.36
N LEU A 18 -8.68 -1.12 2.07
CA LEU A 18 -7.72 -1.77 1.18
C LEU A 18 -7.50 -0.90 -0.06
N TYR A 19 -6.25 -0.60 -0.34
CA TYR A 19 -5.84 0.31 -1.39
C TYR A 19 -4.70 -0.29 -2.21
N PHE A 20 -4.56 0.16 -3.45
CA PHE A 20 -3.52 -0.30 -4.35
C PHE A 20 -2.85 0.90 -5.05
N CYS A 21 -1.53 0.94 -5.05
CA CYS A 21 -0.74 1.91 -5.78
C CYS A 21 -0.35 1.35 -7.14
N ARG A 22 -0.74 2.03 -8.22
CA ARG A 22 -0.48 1.60 -9.61
C ARG A 22 0.94 1.86 -10.09
N ASP A 23 1.68 2.75 -9.42
CA ASP A 23 3.03 3.13 -9.87
C ASP A 23 4.13 2.23 -9.29
N CYS A 24 3.89 1.58 -8.14
CA CYS A 24 4.89 0.72 -7.50
C CYS A 24 4.36 -0.66 -7.11
N ASN A 25 3.26 -1.10 -7.72
CA ASN A 25 2.65 -2.42 -7.50
C ASN A 25 2.57 -2.81 -6.02
N CYS A 26 1.92 -1.98 -5.19
CA CYS A 26 1.77 -2.33 -3.78
C CYS A 26 0.34 -2.23 -3.27
N GLU A 27 -0.04 -3.19 -2.43
CA GLU A 27 -1.27 -3.19 -1.65
C GLU A 27 -1.03 -2.53 -0.30
N ILE A 28 -1.95 -1.66 0.12
CA ILE A 28 -1.93 -0.93 1.39
C ILE A 28 -3.21 -1.27 2.14
N LYS A 29 -3.07 -1.98 3.25
CA LYS A 29 -4.18 -2.36 4.14
C LYS A 29 -4.14 -1.54 5.42
N ILE A 30 -5.14 -0.71 5.64
CA ILE A 30 -5.24 0.18 6.81
C ILE A 30 -6.00 -0.53 7.92
N LYS A 31 -5.46 -0.46 9.13
CA LYS A 31 -6.10 -0.95 10.35
C LYS A 31 -5.82 0.04 11.48
N LYS A 32 -6.86 0.77 11.88
CA LYS A 32 -6.78 1.85 12.89
C LYS A 32 -5.68 2.85 12.50
N CYS A 33 -4.64 3.01 13.32
CA CYS A 33 -3.54 3.96 13.11
C CYS A 33 -2.33 3.35 12.39
N THR A 34 -2.49 2.20 11.72
CA THR A 34 -1.39 1.51 11.03
C THR A 34 -1.81 1.12 9.63
N ALA A 35 -0.85 1.14 8.69
CA ALA A 35 -1.02 0.55 7.38
C ALA A 35 0.03 -0.54 7.16
N VAL A 36 -0.40 -1.69 6.65
CA VAL A 36 0.48 -2.76 6.18
C VAL A 36 0.62 -2.61 4.68
N VAL A 37 1.86 -2.53 4.20
CA VAL A 37 2.20 -2.37 2.79
C VAL A 37 2.82 -3.66 2.30
N SER A 38 2.25 -4.24 1.23
CA SER A 38 2.77 -5.43 0.53
C SER A 38 3.15 -4.99 -0.89
N VAL A 39 4.44 -4.95 -1.20
CA VAL A 39 4.97 -4.63 -2.53
C VAL A 39 5.15 -5.92 -3.31
N TYR A 40 4.66 -5.94 -4.54
CA TYR A 40 4.75 -7.08 -5.44
C TYR A 40 5.80 -6.82 -6.52
N ASP A 41 6.53 -7.86 -6.90
CA ASP A 41 7.36 -7.83 -8.11
C ASP A 41 6.52 -8.03 -9.38
N SER A 42 7.18 -8.11 -10.54
CA SER A 42 6.54 -8.32 -11.84
C SER A 42 5.83 -9.67 -11.98
N GLU A 43 6.24 -10.68 -11.20
CA GLU A 43 5.65 -12.02 -11.20
C GLU A 43 4.48 -12.12 -10.21
N GLY A 44 4.17 -11.04 -9.49
CA GLY A 44 3.10 -11.01 -8.48
C GLY A 44 3.51 -11.63 -7.14
N CYS A 45 4.80 -11.86 -6.90
CA CYS A 45 5.33 -12.31 -5.62
C CYS A 45 5.59 -11.13 -4.68
N ILE A 46 5.41 -11.32 -3.38
CA ILE A 46 5.69 -10.26 -2.40
C ILE A 46 7.20 -10.10 -2.26
N SER A 47 7.74 -8.98 -2.74
CA SER A 47 9.17 -8.65 -2.64
C SER A 47 9.52 -7.92 -1.35
N LYS A 48 8.58 -7.12 -0.82
CA LYS A 48 8.78 -6.32 0.39
C LYS A 48 7.48 -6.16 1.15
N ARG A 49 7.52 -6.33 2.47
CA ARG A 49 6.38 -6.08 3.35
C ARG A 49 6.79 -5.29 4.58
N PHE A 50 6.10 -4.19 4.85
CA PHE A 50 6.41 -3.33 5.99
C PHE A 50 5.16 -2.66 6.56
N LYS A 51 5.28 -2.15 7.79
CA LYS A 51 4.23 -1.42 8.47
C LYS A 51 4.60 0.04 8.60
N VAL A 52 3.62 0.92 8.46
CA VAL A 52 3.78 2.35 8.71
C VAL A 52 2.70 2.81 9.68
N CYS A 53 3.03 3.78 10.53
CA CYS A 53 2.03 4.53 11.26
C CYS A 53 1.23 5.36 10.25
N TYR A 54 -0.08 5.19 10.25
CA TYR A 54 -1.00 5.96 9.43
C TYR A 54 -1.87 6.77 10.40
N ASN A 55 -1.42 7.97 10.71
CA ASN A 55 -2.22 8.93 11.46
C ASN A 55 -3.19 9.57 10.46
N VAL A 56 -4.48 9.34 10.67
CA VAL A 56 -5.56 10.05 9.95
C VAL A 56 -5.60 11.50 10.39
#